data_AF-A0AAE8HU17-F1
#
_entry.id   AF-A0AAE8HU17-F1
#
_cell.length_a   1.000
_cell.length_b   1.000
_cell.length_c   1.000
_cell.angle_alpha   90.00
_cell.angle_beta   90.00
_cell.angle_gamma   90.00
#
_symmetry.space_group_name_H-M   'P 1'
#
loop_
_entity.id
_entity.type
_entity.pdbx_description
1 polymer ?
#
loop_
_entity_poly.entity_id
_entity_poly.type
_entity_poly.pdbx_seq_one_letter_code
_entity_poly.pdbx_strand_id
1 'polypeptide(L)' 'MAYKITFRKGKRESFTKLWPCDLEAATAYALAQLPIQHREKGATSVSVICERTGDVVFSSTEQPETEPA' A
#
# COMPACT_ATOMS: atom_id res chain seq x y z
N MET A 1 -10.60 12.73 6.50
CA MET A 1 -9.27 12.26 7.00
C MET A 1 -8.35 12.06 5.81
N ALA A 2 -7.03 12.08 6.01
CA ALA A 2 -6.04 11.83 4.95
C ALA A 2 -5.26 10.55 5.25
N TYR A 3 -4.93 9.80 4.20
CA TYR A 3 -4.26 8.51 4.28
C TYR A 3 -3.04 8.49 3.39
N LYS A 4 -1.91 8.07 3.90
CA LYS A 4 -0.65 7.97 3.18
C LYS A 4 -0.43 6.53 2.73
N ILE A 5 -0.50 6.32 1.44
CA ILE A 5 -0.26 5.04 0.78
C ILE A 5 1.23 4.97 0.47
N THR A 6 1.92 3.98 1.03
CA THR A 6 3.36 3.78 0.90
C THR A 6 3.63 2.40 0.30
N PHE A 7 4.28 2.37 -0.85
CA PHE A 7 4.71 1.17 -1.55
C PHE A 7 6.15 0.87 -1.18
N ARG A 8 6.42 -0.39 -0.85
CA ARG A 8 7.73 -0.87 -0.43
C ARG A 8 8.19 -2.02 -1.32
N LYS A 9 9.49 -2.03 -1.62
CA LYS A 9 10.24 -3.13 -2.23
C LYS A 9 11.19 -3.69 -1.17
N GLY A 10 10.77 -4.77 -0.51
CA GLY A 10 11.50 -5.30 0.65
C GLY A 10 11.69 -4.23 1.74
N LYS A 11 12.93 -3.77 1.97
CA LYS A 11 13.26 -2.72 2.96
C LYS A 11 13.23 -1.29 2.42
N ARG A 12 13.00 -1.06 1.12
CA ARG A 12 13.02 0.28 0.51
C ARG A 12 11.62 0.76 0.18
N GLU A 13 11.30 1.99 0.54
CA GLU A 13 10.10 2.68 0.08
C GLU A 13 10.31 3.13 -1.38
N SER A 14 9.42 2.70 -2.27
CA SER A 14 9.51 2.98 -3.72
C SER A 14 8.60 4.13 -4.15
N PHE A 15 7.42 4.25 -3.53
CA PHE A 15 6.45 5.27 -3.90
C PHE A 15 5.56 5.62 -2.71
N THR A 16 5.20 6.89 -2.58
CA THR A 16 4.32 7.34 -1.51
C THR A 16 3.33 8.35 -2.05
N LYS A 17 2.05 8.16 -1.72
CA LYS A 17 0.96 9.04 -2.15
C LYS A 17 0.02 9.36 -1.00
N LEU A 18 -0.29 10.64 -0.85
CA LEU A 18 -1.32 11.13 0.05
C LEU A 18 -2.69 11.05 -0.62
N TRP A 19 -3.64 10.44 0.08
CA TRP A 19 -5.01 10.25 -0.35
C TRP A 19 -5.95 11.03 0.57
N PRO A 20 -6.65 12.06 0.06
CA PRO A 20 -7.65 12.78 0.83
C PRO A 20 -8.99 12.01 0.85
N CYS A 21 -9.77 12.27 1.89
CA CYS A 21 -11.17 11.88 2.08
C CYS A 21 -11.46 10.49 2.64
N ASP A 22 -10.99 9.38 2.06
CA ASP A 22 -11.57 8.07 2.40
C ASP A 22 -10.58 6.89 2.48
N LEU A 23 -10.75 6.04 3.51
CA LEU A 23 -9.91 4.87 3.73
C LEU A 23 -10.17 3.80 2.67
N GLU A 24 -11.43 3.59 2.32
CA GLU A 24 -11.84 2.59 1.34
C GLU A 24 -11.29 2.97 -0.03
N ALA A 25 -11.40 4.25 -0.42
CA ALA A 25 -10.82 4.75 -1.66
C ALA A 25 -9.28 4.69 -1.66
N ALA A 26 -8.62 5.01 -0.54
CA ALA A 26 -7.18 4.91 -0.41
C ALA A 26 -6.70 3.46 -0.52
N THR A 27 -7.43 2.52 0.07
CA THR A 27 -7.14 1.09 0.03
C THR A 27 -7.36 0.51 -1.36
N ALA A 28 -8.49 0.83 -2.00
CA ALA A 28 -8.78 0.43 -3.37
C ALA A 28 -7.69 0.94 -4.35
N TYR A 29 -7.26 2.19 -4.19
CA TYR A 29 -6.17 2.73 -5.00
C TYR A 29 -4.83 2.03 -4.70
N ALA A 30 -4.52 1.79 -3.43
CA ALA A 30 -3.32 1.08 -3.01
C ALA A 30 -3.20 -0.29 -3.69
N LEU A 31 -4.29 -1.06 -3.68
CA LEU A 31 -4.39 -2.37 -4.31
C LEU A 31 -4.31 -2.28 -5.84
N ALA A 32 -4.99 -1.31 -6.45
CA ALA A 32 -4.96 -1.11 -7.90
C ALA A 32 -3.57 -0.67 -8.40
N GLN A 33 -2.82 0.10 -7.60
CA GLN A 33 -1.46 0.53 -7.93
C GLN A 33 -0.39 -0.51 -7.61
N LEU A 34 -0.63 -1.44 -6.68
CA LEU A 34 0.37 -2.44 -6.29
C LEU A 34 0.97 -3.21 -7.50
N PRO A 35 0.18 -3.82 -8.41
CA PRO A 35 0.75 -4.53 -9.56
C PRO A 35 1.46 -3.61 -10.56
N ILE A 36 1.04 -2.35 -10.66
CA ILE A 36 1.67 -1.34 -11.52
C ILE A 36 3.03 -0.93 -10.93
N GLN A 37 3.06 -0.61 -9.63
CA GLN A 37 4.28 -0.28 -8.89
C GLN A 37 5.23 -1.48 -8.79
N HIS A 38 4.71 -2.71 -8.74
CA HIS A 38 5.51 -3.92 -8.85
C HIS A 38 6.20 -4.00 -10.21
N ARG A 39 5.45 -3.81 -11.30
CA ARG A 39 6.01 -3.84 -12.66
C ARG A 39 6.98 -2.69 -12.95
N GLU A 40 6.68 -1.47 -12.50
CA GLU A 40 7.48 -0.28 -12.80
C GLU A 40 8.66 -0.07 -11.84
N LYS A 41 8.44 -0.31 -10.54
CA LYS A 41 9.39 0.03 -9.46
C LYS A 41 9.83 -1.20 -8.65
N GLY A 42 9.24 -2.36 -8.89
CA GLY A 42 9.47 -3.57 -8.10
C GLY A 42 8.89 -3.50 -6.70
N ALA A 43 7.87 -2.67 -6.44
CA ALA A 43 7.19 -2.69 -5.15
C ALA A 43 6.55 -4.07 -4.91
N THR A 44 6.81 -4.67 -3.75
CA THR A 44 6.29 -6.00 -3.35
C THR A 44 5.21 -5.88 -2.28
N SER A 45 4.98 -4.67 -1.77
CA SER A 45 4.11 -4.43 -0.64
C SER A 45 3.58 -3.00 -0.67
N VAL A 46 2.40 -2.80 -0.10
CA VAL A 46 1.76 -1.49 0.09
C VAL A 46 1.22 -1.39 1.52
N SER A 47 1.28 -0.19 2.08
CA SER A 47 0.74 0.13 3.40
C SER A 47 -0.01 1.45 3.35
N VAL A 48 -1.22 1.50 3.88
CA VAL A 48 -2.01 2.72 4.05
C VAL A 48 -1.91 3.14 5.51
N ILE A 49 -1.38 4.34 5.72
CA ILE A 49 -1.16 4.93 7.03
C ILE A 49 -2.13 6.08 7.21
N CYS A 50 -2.83 6.17 8.34
CA CYS A 50 -3.66 7.32 8.65
C CYS A 50 -2.76 8.48 9.06
N GLU A 51 -2.71 9.57 8.29
CA GLU A 51 -1.84 10.71 8.59
C GLU A 51 -2.21 11.42 9.90
N ARG A 52 -3.46 11.26 10.35
CA ARG A 52 -3.93 11.85 11.60
C ARG A 52 -3.32 11.16 12.83
N THR A 53 -3.14 9.84 12.77
CA THR A 53 -2.69 9.02 13.91
C THR A 53 -1.28 8.46 13.72
N GLY A 54 -0.77 8.44 12.49
CA GLY A 54 0.46 7.73 12.13
C GLY A 54 0.30 6.21 12.08
N ASP A 55 -0.93 5.70 12.24
CA ASP A 55 -1.18 4.27 12.40
C ASP A 55 -1.41 3.56 11.05
N VAL A 56 -0.91 2.33 10.93
CA VAL A 56 -1.07 1.54 9.70
C VAL A 56 -2.45 0.89 9.73
N VAL A 57 -3.37 1.48 8.99
CA VAL A 57 -4.77 1.03 8.92
C VAL A 57 -4.98 -0.09 7.91
N PHE A 58 -4.06 -0.24 6.95
CA PHE A 58 -4.10 -1.32 5.97
C PHE A 58 -2.69 -1.67 5.50
N SER A 59 -2.43 -2.94 5.24
CA SER A 59 -1.22 -3.38 4.56
C SER A 59 -1.49 -4.61 3.71
N SER A 60 -1.02 -4.59 2.47
CA SER A 60 -1.01 -5.77 1.60
C SER A 60 0.39 -5.98 1.07
N THR A 61 0.91 -7.16 1.30
CA THR A 61 2.05 -7.70 0.58
C THR A 61 1.52 -8.44 -0.64
N GLU A 62 2.22 -8.40 -1.78
CA GLU A 62 2.10 -9.49 -2.76
C GLU A 62 2.65 -10.75 -2.05
N GLN A 63 1.83 -11.35 -1.18
CA GLN A 63 2.01 -12.74 -0.85
C GLN A 63 1.47 -13.50 -2.05
N PRO A 64 2.23 -14.41 -2.68
CA PRO A 64 1.56 -15.51 -3.33
C PRO A 64 0.65 -16.11 -2.26
N GLU A 65 -0.65 -16.23 -2.55
CA GLU A 65 -1.52 -17.15 -1.82
C GLU A 65 -0.91 -18.55 -1.94
N THR A 66 0.10 -18.84 -1.12
CA THR A 66 0.41 -20.19 -0.69
C THR A 66 -0.37 -20.35 0.59
N GLU A 67 -1.66 -20.59 0.40
CA GLU A 67 -2.48 -21.31 1.36
C GLU A 67 -1.73 -22.62 1.68
N PRO A 68 -1.24 -22.83 2.92
CA PRO A 68 -0.68 -24.13 3.27
C PRO A 68 -1.83 -25.13 3.42
N ALA A 69 -1.78 -26.15 2.54
CA ALA A 69 -2.32 -27.51 2.59
C ALA A 69 -3.33 -27.90 3.68
#